data_AF-A0AAD2JD77-F1
#
_entry.id   AF-A0AAD2JD77-F1
#
_cell.length_a   1.000
_cell.length_b   1.000
_cell.length_c   1.000
_cell.angle_alpha   90.00
_cell.angle_beta   90.00
_cell.angle_gamma   90.00
#
_symmetry.space_group_name_H-M   'P 1'
#
loop_
_entity.id
_entity.type
_entity.pdbx_description
1 polymer ?
#
loop_
_entity_poly.entity_id
_entity_poly.type
_entity_poly.pdbx_seq_one_letter_code
_entity_poly.pdbx_strand_id
1 'polypeptide(L)' 'MPAIVGPIHIESVGGNGATTFGDVLAIAPLAVDHSTGGAGAFNSGDYMSLTSDPNATMLWDFTLFGQPQSFNA' A
#
# COMPACT_ATOMS: atom_id res chain seq x y z
N MET A 1 1.00 -16.34 25.70
CA MET A 1 -0.25 -16.99 26.16
C MET A 1 -0.63 -18.06 25.13
N PRO A 2 -1.35 -19.16 25.45
CA PRO A 2 -1.75 -20.12 24.43
C PRO A 2 -2.97 -19.58 23.69
N ALA A 3 -2.80 -19.24 22.42
CA ALA A 3 -3.93 -18.91 21.55
C ALA A 3 -4.19 -20.09 20.61
N ILE A 4 -5.37 -20.70 20.77
CA ILE A 4 -5.85 -21.74 19.85
C ILE A 4 -6.64 -21.04 18.76
N VAL A 5 -6.12 -21.16 17.54
CA VAL A 5 -6.70 -20.52 16.35
C VAL A 5 -7.39 -21.60 15.51
N GLY A 6 -8.66 -21.36 15.19
CA GLY A 6 -9.45 -22.23 14.31
C GLY A 6 -9.05 -22.09 12.82
N PRO A 7 -9.73 -22.79 11.90
CA PRO A 7 -9.47 -22.64 10.48
C PRO A 7 -9.79 -21.20 10.02
N ILE A 8 -8.87 -20.61 9.25
CA ILE A 8 -8.98 -19.25 8.74
C ILE A 8 -8.89 -19.31 7.22
N HIS A 9 -9.78 -18.56 6.56
CA HIS A 9 -9.74 -18.35 5.13
C HIS A 9 -9.61 -16.85 4.84
N ILE A 10 -8.58 -16.47 4.08
CA ILE A 10 -8.30 -15.08 3.72
C ILE A 10 -8.25 -14.97 2.20
N GLU A 11 -9.16 -14.19 1.64
CA GLU A 11 -9.27 -14.01 0.19
C GLU A 11 -8.26 -12.99 -0.34
N SER A 12 -8.02 -11.90 0.39
CA SER A 12 -6.90 -10.99 0.10
C SER A 12 -6.62 -10.08 1.28
N VAL A 13 -5.36 -9.68 1.40
CA VAL A 13 -4.90 -8.61 2.30
C VAL A 13 -4.23 -7.56 1.41
N GLY A 14 -4.89 -6.41 1.24
CA GLY A 14 -4.44 -5.35 0.33
C GLY A 14 -3.66 -4.24 1.03
N GLY A 15 -2.82 -3.54 0.26
CA GLY A 15 -2.07 -2.35 0.71
C GLY A 15 -1.18 -2.62 1.92
N ASN A 16 -1.29 -1.77 2.93
CA ASN A 16 -0.60 -1.88 4.23
C ASN A 16 -1.28 -2.82 5.24
N GLY A 17 -1.99 -3.83 4.75
CA GLY A 17 -2.76 -4.73 5.61
C GLY A 17 -1.86 -5.68 6.38
N ALA A 18 -2.02 -5.74 7.70
CA ALA A 18 -1.47 -6.81 8.53
C ALA A 18 -2.63 -7.63 9.10
N THR A 19 -2.51 -8.96 9.04
CA THR A 19 -3.52 -9.85 9.58
C THR A 19 -2.84 -10.90 10.45
N THR A 20 -3.25 -10.96 11.71
CA THR A 20 -2.62 -11.80 12.72
C THR A 20 -3.66 -12.56 13.48
N PHE A 21 -3.31 -13.79 13.83
CA PHE A 21 -4.23 -14.70 14.51
C PHE A 21 -3.47 -15.39 15.63
N GLY A 22 -4.07 -15.39 16.81
CA GLY A 22 -3.45 -15.89 18.01
C GLY A 22 -3.11 -14.78 18.99
N ASP A 23 -2.07 -14.98 19.79
CA ASP A 23 -1.55 -13.97 20.73
C ASP A 23 -0.62 -13.02 19.97
N VAL A 24 -0.88 -11.72 20.09
CA VAL A 24 -0.13 -10.67 19.40
C VAL A 24 0.15 -9.57 20.41
N LEU A 25 1.45 -9.33 20.65
CA LEU A 25 1.89 -8.26 21.54
C LEU A 25 1.67 -6.88 20.91
N ALA A 26 2.01 -6.70 19.64
CA ALA A 26 1.68 -5.51 18.88
C ALA A 26 1.92 -5.69 17.37
N ILE A 27 1.23 -4.87 16.57
CA ILE A 27 1.31 -4.84 15.10
C ILE A 27 1.21 -3.39 14.67
N ALA A 28 2.19 -2.96 13.88
CA ALA A 28 2.21 -1.59 13.41
C ALA A 28 2.70 -1.52 11.95
N PRO A 29 1.81 -1.83 10.99
CA PRO A 29 2.14 -1.81 9.58
C PRO A 29 2.31 -0.35 9.15
N LEU A 30 3.38 -0.08 8.41
CA LEU A 30 3.72 1.24 7.91
C LEU A 30 3.79 1.17 6.38
N ALA A 31 3.02 2.00 5.68
CA ALA A 31 3.14 2.16 4.25
C ALA A 31 3.06 3.62 3.86
N VAL A 32 3.81 3.92 2.81
CA VAL A 32 3.70 5.14 2.02
C VAL A 32 3.45 4.66 0.60
N ASP A 33 2.22 4.81 0.12
CA ASP A 33 1.84 4.42 -1.23
C ASP A 33 1.91 5.64 -2.16
N HIS A 34 2.73 5.55 -3.20
CA HIS A 34 2.76 6.54 -4.27
C HIS A 34 2.25 5.92 -5.56
N SER A 35 1.17 6.48 -6.11
CA SER A 35 0.66 6.09 -7.42
C SER A 35 0.82 7.25 -8.39
N THR A 36 1.54 7.03 -9.49
CA THR A 36 1.64 7.97 -10.59
C THR A 36 1.05 7.39 -11.86
N GLY A 37 0.25 8.21 -12.54
CA GLY A 37 -0.22 7.94 -13.88
C GLY A 37 0.30 8.99 -14.83
N GLY A 38 1.05 8.57 -15.84
CA GLY A 38 1.46 9.46 -16.92
C GLY A 38 0.36 9.68 -17.96
N ALA A 39 0.67 10.43 -19.02
CA ALA A 39 -0.20 10.56 -20.17
C ALA A 39 -0.46 9.16 -20.76
N GLY A 40 -1.70 8.70 -20.65
CA GLY A 40 -2.12 7.35 -21.05
C GLY A 40 -2.01 6.24 -20.02
N ALA A 41 -1.78 6.58 -18.76
CA ALA A 41 -1.86 5.61 -17.68
C ALA A 41 -3.31 5.25 -17.31
N PHE A 42 -3.45 4.11 -16.61
CA PHE A 42 -4.70 3.56 -16.05
C PHE A 42 -5.84 3.33 -17.05
N ASN A 43 -5.52 3.18 -18.33
CA ASN A 43 -6.51 2.85 -19.33
C ASN A 43 -6.82 1.34 -19.27
N SER A 44 -8.08 0.98 -19.04
CA SER A 44 -8.56 -0.41 -19.04
C SER A 44 -9.77 -0.52 -19.98
N GLY A 45 -9.54 -1.09 -21.17
CA GLY A 45 -10.53 -1.25 -22.24
C GLY A 45 -9.87 -1.63 -23.58
N ASP A 46 -10.66 -2.07 -24.57
CA ASP A 46 -10.18 -2.38 -25.94
C ASP A 46 -10.43 -1.21 -26.90
N TYR A 47 -9.61 -1.09 -27.96
CA TYR A 47 -9.68 -0.05 -29.02
C TYR A 47 -9.41 1.40 -28.56
N MET A 48 -8.45 1.62 -27.67
CA MET A 48 -8.07 2.99 -27.27
C MET A 48 -6.95 3.55 -28.17
N SER A 49 -7.25 4.64 -28.87
CA SER A 49 -6.26 5.45 -29.58
C SER A 49 -5.92 6.66 -28.71
N LEU A 50 -4.71 6.69 -28.16
CA LEU A 50 -4.28 7.77 -27.29
C LEU A 50 -3.04 8.46 -27.87
N THR A 51 -3.12 9.78 -28.01
CA THR A 51 -2.00 10.63 -28.40
C THR A 51 -1.59 11.45 -27.18
N SER A 52 -0.35 11.29 -26.73
CA SER A 52 0.18 11.93 -25.53
C SER A 52 1.34 12.86 -25.85
N ASP A 53 1.27 14.06 -25.28
CA ASP A 53 2.33 15.09 -25.28
C ASP A 53 3.44 14.80 -24.25
N PRO A 54 4.55 15.58 -24.21
CA PRO A 54 5.56 15.43 -23.17
C PRO A 54 4.94 15.60 -21.78
N ASN A 55 5.02 14.53 -20.98
CA ASN A 55 4.44 14.48 -19.65
C ASN A 55 5.52 14.15 -18.60
N ALA A 56 5.48 14.84 -17.46
CA ALA A 56 6.37 14.63 -16.34
C ALA A 56 5.56 14.25 -15.09
N THR A 57 5.74 13.03 -14.59
CA THR A 57 5.17 12.57 -13.31
C THR A 57 6.24 12.66 -12.24
N MET A 58 6.32 13.78 -11.51
CA MET A 58 7.26 13.94 -10.41
C MET A 58 6.58 13.63 -9.07
N LEU A 59 7.15 12.69 -8.32
CA LEU A 59 6.80 12.42 -6.93
C LEU A 59 7.88 13.07 -6.05
N TRP A 60 7.52 14.16 -5.38
CA TRP A 60 8.40 14.83 -4.43
C TRP A 60 7.98 14.42 -3.02
N ASP A 61 8.72 13.48 -2.43
CA ASP A 61 8.58 13.19 -1.00
C ASP A 61 9.67 13.94 -0.22
N PHE A 62 9.32 15.11 0.33
CA PHE A 62 10.20 15.86 1.22
C PHE A 62 9.74 15.69 2.67
N THR A 63 10.40 14.80 3.41
CA THR A 63 10.16 14.65 4.85
C THR A 63 11.35 15.20 5.64
N LEU A 64 11.15 16.29 6.41
CA LEU A 64 12.17 16.80 7.34
C LEU A 64 12.43 15.82 8.50
N PHE A 65 11.41 15.05 8.86
CA PHE A 65 11.48 13.82 9.63
C PHE A 65 10.61 12.81 8.88
N GLY A 66 11.17 11.67 8.48
CA GLY A 66 10.34 10.56 8.00
C GLY A 66 9.31 10.19 9.07
N GLN A 67 8.15 9.69 8.65
CA GLN A 67 7.01 9.31 9.51
C GLN A 67 7.52 8.74 10.86
N PRO A 68 7.30 9.44 11.99
CA PRO A 68 8.09 9.23 13.19
C PRO A 68 7.88 7.82 13.77
N GLN A 69 8.95 7.04 13.88
CA GLN A 69 8.99 5.70 14.49
C GLN A 69 8.93 5.71 16.03
N SER A 70 8.66 6.86 16.67
CA SER A 70 8.60 6.92 18.13
C SER A 70 7.31 6.24 18.59
N PHE A 71 7.42 4.97 18.98
CA PHE A 71 6.36 4.11 19.52
C PHE A 71 5.53 3.30 18.51
N ASN A 72 6.19 2.67 17.53
CA ASN A 72 5.73 1.32 17.13
C ASN A 72 6.08 0.36 18.27
N ALA A 73 5.16 0.23 19.23
CA ALA A 73 5.13 -0.97 20.06
C ALA A 73 4.71 -2.14 19.17
#